data_AF-A0A821H4Q1-F1
#
_entry.id   AF-A0A821H4Q1-F1
#
_cell.length_a   1.000
_cell.length_b   1.000
_cell.length_c   1.000
_cell.angle_alpha   90.00
_cell.angle_beta   90.00
_cell.angle_gamma   90.00
#
_symmetry.space_group_name_H-M   'P 1'
#
loop_
_entity.id
_entity.type
_entity.pdbx_description
1 polymer ?
#
loop_
_entity_poly.entity_id
_entity_poly.type
_entity_poly.pdbx_seq_one_letter_code
_entity_poly.pdbx_strand_id
1 'polypeptide(L)'
;TLTIANETGPLSFIHNDCDNIVQAIIHIRTRWELAQPDSIQIHNKIRPKDVPGTLLNIALLNLGSLDPSLRSAAYNLLCALTQTFDLRIEGQLLESSGLCIPSNNTIFIKTISEKLALKEAHLTLEFLEECVEGFRNSTIELKHLCLEYMTTWLPNLTRFCKQNDDNKRAKVSMILDKLITLTIEEDDMYPSIQAKIWSHIGQVSDLLDIVLDCFIKRSVLGGLGSLQAEILADTAVALASSNALLFSRKVIGRLCRLIEKTCLSPTPTLEQHLIWDDIAILLRY
;
A
#
# COMPACT_ATOMS: atom_id res chain seq x y z
N THR A 1 5.45 -20.61 -46.29
CA THR A 1 5.30 -19.73 -45.11
C THR A 1 3.84 -19.83 -44.67
N LEU A 2 3.56 -20.45 -43.53
CA LEU A 2 2.20 -20.60 -42.98
C LEU A 2 1.89 -19.37 -42.14
N THR A 3 0.91 -18.57 -42.56
CA THR A 3 0.42 -17.40 -41.82
C THR A 3 -0.78 -17.83 -40.98
N ILE A 4 -0.62 -17.89 -39.66
CA ILE A 4 -1.71 -18.23 -38.73
C ILE A 4 -2.32 -16.92 -38.24
N ALA A 5 -3.53 -16.61 -38.69
CA ALA A 5 -4.33 -15.51 -38.14
C ALA A 5 -4.93 -15.97 -36.81
N ASN A 6 -4.77 -15.15 -35.76
CA ASN A 6 -5.21 -15.47 -34.41
C ASN A 6 -6.70 -15.16 -34.26
N GLU A 7 -7.54 -15.92 -34.97
CA GLU A 7 -9.01 -15.82 -34.87
C GLU A 7 -9.52 -16.74 -33.77
N THR A 8 -10.52 -16.28 -33.00
CA THR A 8 -11.16 -17.03 -31.91
C THR A 8 -12.12 -18.11 -32.44
N GLY A 9 -11.60 -19.05 -33.23
CA GLY A 9 -12.33 -20.17 -33.79
C GLY A 9 -11.46 -21.44 -33.87
N PRO A 10 -12.08 -22.63 -34.00
CA PRO A 10 -11.32 -23.88 -34.11
C PRO A 10 -10.51 -23.91 -35.40
N LEU A 11 -9.18 -23.96 -35.28
CA LEU A 11 -8.27 -24.20 -36.40
C LEU A 11 -8.38 -25.67 -36.82
N SER A 12 -8.79 -25.93 -38.06
CA SER A 12 -8.81 -27.27 -38.63
C SER A 12 -7.61 -27.48 -39.57
N PHE A 13 -6.91 -28.59 -39.40
CA PHE A 13 -5.77 -28.95 -40.23
C PHE A 13 -5.88 -30.43 -40.60
N ILE A 14 -5.68 -30.75 -41.89
CA ILE A 14 -5.77 -32.10 -42.42
C ILE A 14 -4.37 -32.52 -42.86
N HIS A 15 -3.84 -33.56 -42.22
CA HIS A 15 -2.54 -34.15 -42.54
C HIS A 15 -2.58 -35.64 -42.27
N ASN A 16 -1.85 -36.42 -43.07
CA ASN A 16 -1.86 -37.88 -42.96
C ASN A 16 -1.37 -38.39 -41.59
N ASP A 17 -0.51 -37.61 -40.94
CA ASP A 17 0.02 -37.88 -39.59
C ASP A 17 -0.65 -37.03 -38.48
N CYS A 18 -1.92 -36.63 -38.66
CA CYS A 18 -2.61 -35.73 -37.72
C CYS A 18 -2.54 -36.23 -36.27
N ASP A 19 -2.74 -37.53 -36.05
CA ASP A 19 -2.71 -38.14 -34.72
C ASP A 19 -1.32 -38.03 -34.08
N ASN A 20 -0.25 -38.25 -34.84
CA ASN A 20 1.12 -38.13 -34.36
C ASN A 20 1.46 -36.68 -33.98
N ILE A 21 0.99 -35.71 -34.77
CA ILE A 21 1.19 -34.28 -34.49
C ILE A 21 0.43 -33.87 -33.23
N VAL A 22 -0.83 -34.30 -33.09
CA VAL A 22 -1.64 -34.02 -31.89
C VAL A 22 -0.99 -34.63 -30.66
N GLN A 23 -0.53 -35.89 -30.73
CA GLN A 23 0.19 -36.55 -29.63
C GLN A 23 1.49 -35.81 -29.28
N ALA A 24 2.25 -35.34 -30.27
CA ALA A 24 3.46 -34.56 -30.02
C ALA A 24 3.15 -33.21 -29.34
N ILE A 25 2.10 -32.50 -29.75
CA ILE A 25 1.67 -31.24 -29.14
C ILE A 25 1.21 -31.48 -27.69
N ILE A 26 0.38 -32.51 -27.46
CA ILE A 26 -0.07 -32.90 -26.12
C ILE A 26 1.16 -33.22 -25.26
N HIS A 27 2.08 -34.05 -25.76
CA HIS A 27 3.29 -34.43 -25.03
C HIS A 27 4.16 -33.22 -24.65
N ILE A 28 4.37 -32.28 -25.57
CA ILE A 28 5.13 -31.05 -25.31
C ILE A 28 4.41 -30.18 -24.27
N ARG A 29 3.09 -30.04 -24.37
CA ARG A 29 2.27 -29.26 -23.43
C ARG A 29 2.31 -29.87 -22.03
N THR A 30 2.07 -31.17 -21.89
CA THR A 30 2.12 -31.87 -20.61
C THR A 30 3.51 -31.78 -19.98
N ARG A 31 4.58 -31.93 -20.79
CA ARG A 31 5.95 -31.77 -20.30
C ARG A 31 6.24 -30.35 -19.85
N TRP A 32 5.69 -29.33 -20.52
CA TRP A 32 5.83 -27.94 -20.12
C TRP A 32 5.05 -27.62 -18.84
N GLU A 33 3.82 -28.14 -18.70
CA GLU A 33 3.00 -28.01 -17.48
C GLU A 33 3.70 -28.67 -16.27
N LEU A 34 4.29 -29.86 -16.46
CA LEU A 34 5.05 -30.56 -15.41
C LEU A 34 6.42 -29.93 -15.10
N ALA A 35 6.99 -29.16 -16.04
CA ALA A 35 8.27 -28.48 -15.86
C ALA A 35 8.12 -27.09 -15.23
N GLN A 36 6.87 -26.61 -15.04
CA GLN A 36 6.65 -25.40 -14.26
C GLN A 36 6.87 -25.68 -12.78
N PRO A 37 7.61 -24.84 -12.05
CA PRO A 37 7.70 -24.95 -10.61
C PRO A 37 6.31 -24.76 -9.99
N ASP A 38 5.96 -25.58 -8.99
CA ASP A 38 4.67 -25.53 -8.25
C ASP A 38 4.37 -24.16 -7.61
N SER A 39 5.38 -23.29 -7.53
CA SER A 39 5.21 -21.87 -7.28
C SER A 39 6.16 -21.06 -8.16
N ILE A 40 5.61 -20.37 -9.15
CA ILE A 40 6.29 -19.18 -9.68
C ILE A 40 6.18 -18.15 -8.53
N GLN A 41 7.25 -17.98 -7.75
CA GLN A 41 7.40 -16.74 -7.00
C GLN A 41 7.49 -15.64 -8.05
N ILE A 42 6.35 -15.01 -8.34
CA ILE A 42 6.29 -13.82 -9.17
C ILE A 42 6.97 -12.74 -8.33
N HIS A 43 8.29 -12.64 -8.42
CA HIS A 43 8.99 -11.44 -8.00
C HIS A 43 8.43 -10.33 -8.89
N ASN A 44 7.71 -9.40 -8.28
CA ASN A 44 7.23 -8.21 -8.96
C ASN A 44 8.45 -7.58 -9.66
N LYS A 45 8.42 -7.51 -11.00
CA LYS A 45 9.50 -6.90 -11.77
C LYS A 45 9.63 -5.44 -11.31
N ILE A 46 10.71 -5.13 -10.59
CA ILE A 46 11.04 -3.77 -10.18
C ILE A 46 11.22 -2.96 -11.47
N ARG A 47 10.41 -1.92 -11.66
CA ARG A 47 10.61 -1.03 -12.83
C ARG A 47 11.71 -0.04 -12.46
N PRO A 48 12.52 0.43 -13.43
CA PRO A 48 13.64 1.33 -13.15
C PRO A 48 13.27 2.58 -12.33
N LYS A 49 12.04 3.08 -12.50
CA LYS A 49 11.51 4.22 -11.76
C LYS A 49 11.22 3.94 -10.28
N ASP A 50 10.90 2.69 -9.91
CA ASP A 50 10.52 2.30 -8.54
C ASP A 50 11.75 1.86 -7.72
N VAL A 51 12.90 1.68 -8.37
CA VAL A 51 14.16 1.21 -7.76
C VAL A 51 14.59 2.03 -6.54
N PRO A 52 14.55 3.38 -6.54
CA PRO A 52 15.04 4.16 -5.41
C PRO A 52 14.21 3.93 -4.15
N GLY A 53 12.88 3.96 -4.24
CA GLY A 53 11.97 3.68 -3.13
C GLY A 53 12.13 2.27 -2.56
N THR A 54 12.19 1.25 -3.42
CA THR A 54 12.41 -0.15 -3.01
C THR A 54 13.73 -0.30 -2.25
N LEU A 55 14.83 0.20 -2.83
CA LEU A 55 16.15 0.07 -2.20
C LEU A 55 16.26 0.89 -0.91
N LEU A 56 15.60 2.05 -0.83
CA LEU A 56 15.55 2.85 0.37
C LEU A 56 14.84 2.11 1.52
N ASN A 57 13.70 1.47 1.24
CA ASN A 57 12.99 0.66 2.23
C ASN A 57 13.86 -0.52 2.71
N ILE A 58 14.51 -1.23 1.77
CA ILE A 58 15.44 -2.32 2.08
C ILE A 58 16.56 -1.81 3.01
N ALA A 59 17.15 -0.65 2.72
CA ALA A 59 18.19 -0.09 3.56
C ALA A 59 17.69 0.28 4.97
N LEU A 60 16.58 1.01 5.07
CA LEU A 60 16.05 1.48 6.37
C LEU A 60 15.56 0.33 7.26
N LEU A 61 14.90 -0.67 6.68
CA LEU A 61 14.42 -1.84 7.42
C LEU A 61 15.59 -2.69 7.92
N ASN A 62 16.58 -2.98 7.07
CA ASN A 62 17.71 -3.84 7.44
C ASN A 62 18.71 -3.16 8.37
N LEU A 63 18.71 -1.82 8.46
CA LEU A 63 19.40 -1.11 9.54
C LEU A 63 18.88 -1.49 10.93
N GLY A 64 17.63 -1.97 11.04
CA GLY A 64 17.06 -2.47 12.30
C GLY A 64 17.43 -3.91 12.67
N SER A 65 18.18 -4.62 11.83
CA SER A 65 18.47 -6.05 12.05
C SER A 65 19.29 -6.31 13.31
N LEU A 66 19.08 -7.46 13.96
CA LEU A 66 19.95 -7.90 15.06
C LEU A 66 21.36 -8.28 14.57
N ASP A 67 21.51 -8.63 13.29
CA ASP A 67 22.80 -8.95 12.68
C ASP A 67 23.63 -7.67 12.40
N PRO A 68 24.79 -7.48 13.05
CA PRO A 68 25.66 -6.34 12.78
C PRO A 68 26.16 -6.27 11.33
N SER A 69 26.41 -7.42 10.69
CA SER A 69 26.90 -7.47 9.31
C SER A 69 25.84 -6.97 8.34
N LEU A 70 24.59 -7.41 8.48
CA LEU A 70 23.46 -6.92 7.70
C LEU A 70 23.22 -5.41 7.90
N ARG A 71 23.37 -4.89 9.13
CA ARG A 71 23.24 -3.45 9.38
C ARG A 71 24.32 -2.62 8.70
N SER A 72 25.58 -3.07 8.75
CA SER A 72 26.66 -2.38 8.03
C SER A 72 26.45 -2.44 6.51
N ALA A 73 25.99 -3.56 5.97
CA ALA A 73 25.63 -3.67 4.55
C ALA A 73 24.47 -2.73 4.17
N ALA A 74 23.43 -2.65 5.00
CA ALA A 74 22.29 -1.76 4.80
C ALA A 74 22.68 -0.27 4.87
N TYR A 75 23.61 0.09 5.77
CA TYR A 75 24.16 1.44 5.83
C TYR A 75 24.95 1.79 4.56
N ASN A 76 25.81 0.89 4.09
CA ASN A 76 26.56 1.11 2.85
C ASN A 76 25.61 1.21 1.64
N LEU A 77 24.55 0.40 1.61
CA LEU A 77 23.50 0.53 0.62
C LEU A 77 22.85 1.92 0.68
N LEU A 78 22.51 2.42 1.87
CA LEU A 78 21.97 3.77 2.03
C LEU A 78 22.94 4.84 1.52
N CYS A 79 24.23 4.75 1.85
CA CYS A 79 25.27 5.64 1.31
C CYS A 79 25.29 5.61 -0.22
N ALA A 80 25.39 4.41 -0.80
CA ALA A 80 25.44 4.22 -2.25
C ALA A 80 24.18 4.77 -2.94
N LEU A 81 23.00 4.56 -2.36
CA LEU A 81 21.74 5.11 -2.87
C LEU A 81 21.73 6.62 -2.90
N THR A 82 22.13 7.25 -1.78
CA THR A 82 22.15 8.71 -1.70
C THR A 82 23.12 9.33 -2.69
N GLN A 83 24.26 8.69 -2.95
CA GLN A 83 25.23 9.14 -3.95
C GLN A 83 24.75 8.89 -5.38
N THR A 84 24.19 7.71 -5.66
CA THR A 84 23.80 7.28 -7.01
C THR A 84 22.60 8.07 -7.54
N PHE A 85 21.64 8.36 -6.67
CA PHE A 85 20.40 9.06 -7.03
C PHE A 85 20.40 10.55 -6.60
N ASP A 86 21.54 11.07 -6.12
CA ASP A 86 21.70 12.43 -5.62
C ASP A 86 20.64 12.83 -4.56
N LEU A 87 20.30 11.88 -3.67
CA LEU A 87 19.32 12.13 -2.62
C LEU A 87 19.93 13.06 -1.56
N ARG A 88 19.25 14.17 -1.29
CA ARG A 88 19.83 15.30 -0.54
C ARG A 88 19.88 15.11 0.97
N ILE A 89 20.68 14.17 1.46
CA ILE A 89 20.96 14.04 2.89
C ILE A 89 22.19 14.87 3.24
N GLU A 90 21.97 16.10 3.70
CA GLU A 90 23.07 16.98 4.12
C GLU A 90 23.85 16.37 5.30
N GLY A 91 25.15 16.14 5.07
CA GLY A 91 26.19 16.07 6.10
C GLY A 91 26.17 14.88 7.07
N GLN A 92 25.68 13.69 6.71
CA GLN A 92 25.53 12.60 7.70
C GLN A 92 25.96 11.19 7.30
N LEU A 93 26.20 10.91 6.02
CA LEU A 93 26.54 9.56 5.58
C LEU A 93 27.97 9.51 5.06
N LEU A 94 28.82 8.76 5.76
CA LEU A 94 30.21 8.54 5.38
C LEU A 94 30.41 7.04 5.22
N GLU A 95 30.65 6.61 3.99
CA GLU A 95 30.99 5.22 3.70
C GLU A 95 32.39 4.91 4.27
N SER A 96 32.49 3.89 5.11
CA SER A 96 33.78 3.48 5.70
C SER A 96 33.82 1.98 5.94
N SER A 97 34.84 1.33 5.39
CA SER A 97 35.16 -0.08 5.65
C SER A 97 35.63 -0.23 7.10
N GLY A 98 34.70 -0.56 8.00
CA GLY A 98 34.97 -0.68 9.44
C GLY A 98 33.95 0.02 10.33
N LEU A 99 32.93 0.68 9.77
CA LEU A 99 31.85 1.27 10.55
C LEU A 99 30.97 0.18 11.17
N CYS A 100 30.90 0.17 12.50
CA CYS A 100 29.93 -0.63 13.25
C CYS A 100 28.68 0.20 13.49
N ILE A 101 27.55 -0.23 12.96
CA ILE A 101 26.26 0.37 13.28
C ILE A 101 25.82 -0.18 14.66
N PRO A 102 25.36 0.65 15.60
CA PRO A 102 24.84 0.19 16.91
C PRO A 102 23.39 -0.28 16.81
N SER A 103 22.96 -1.24 17.65
CA SER A 103 21.62 -1.85 17.52
C SER A 103 20.49 -0.92 17.93
N ASN A 104 20.80 0.05 18.81
CA ASN A 104 19.88 1.13 19.17
C ASN A 104 20.03 2.30 18.18
N ASN A 105 19.51 2.14 16.97
CA ASN A 105 19.65 3.10 15.88
C ASN A 105 18.31 3.64 15.34
N THR A 106 17.19 3.31 15.98
CA THR A 106 15.84 3.75 15.57
C THR A 106 15.74 5.27 15.37
N ILE A 107 16.31 6.06 16.29
CA ILE A 107 16.32 7.54 16.19
C ILE A 107 17.08 8.00 14.94
N PHE A 108 18.21 7.36 14.63
CA PHE A 108 19.00 7.66 13.45
C PHE A 108 18.20 7.35 12.17
N ILE A 109 17.62 6.15 12.08
CA ILE A 109 16.81 5.71 10.92
C ILE A 109 15.63 6.67 10.70
N LYS A 110 14.92 7.03 11.77
CA LYS A 110 13.81 7.99 11.71
C LYS A 110 14.26 9.36 11.23
N THR A 111 15.35 9.91 11.78
CA THR A 111 15.88 11.22 11.41
C THR A 111 16.27 11.28 9.92
N ILE A 112 16.87 10.19 9.41
CA ILE A 112 17.19 10.05 7.99
C ILE A 112 15.91 10.05 7.15
N SER A 113 14.91 9.27 7.56
CA SER A 113 13.61 9.19 6.87
C SER A 113 12.91 10.55 6.82
N GLU A 114 12.89 11.31 7.92
CA GLU A 114 12.30 12.66 7.98
C GLU A 114 12.97 13.62 7.00
N LYS A 115 14.30 13.62 6.93
CA LYS A 115 15.06 14.46 5.99
C LYS A 115 14.76 14.09 4.54
N LEU A 116 14.69 12.80 4.24
CA LEU A 116 14.37 12.30 2.91
C LEU A 116 12.92 12.61 2.53
N ALA A 117 11.96 12.38 3.42
CA ALA A 117 10.55 12.72 3.18
C ALA A 117 10.38 14.21 2.86
N LEU A 118 11.13 15.09 3.54
CA LEU A 118 11.08 16.53 3.28
C LEU A 118 11.63 16.90 1.89
N LYS A 119 12.81 16.37 1.54
CA LYS A 119 13.58 16.79 0.38
C LYS A 119 13.24 16.01 -0.90
N GLU A 120 12.92 14.72 -0.75
CA GLU A 120 12.69 13.76 -1.84
C GLU A 120 11.24 13.27 -1.87
N ALA A 121 10.28 14.17 -1.63
CA ALA A 121 8.85 13.84 -1.56
C ALA A 121 8.28 13.16 -2.83
N HIS A 122 8.99 13.24 -3.97
CA HIS A 122 8.59 12.54 -5.20
C HIS A 122 8.63 11.00 -5.06
N LEU A 123 9.45 10.47 -4.13
CA LEU A 123 9.57 9.04 -3.84
C LEU A 123 8.44 8.50 -2.94
N THR A 124 7.57 9.36 -2.42
CA THR A 124 6.59 8.99 -1.37
C THR A 124 5.74 7.77 -1.74
N LEU A 125 5.21 7.74 -2.97
CA LEU A 125 4.25 6.69 -3.34
C LEU A 125 4.92 5.32 -3.43
N GLU A 126 6.07 5.23 -4.11
CA GLU A 126 6.84 3.98 -4.22
C GLU A 126 7.40 3.55 -2.86
N PHE A 127 7.92 4.49 -2.08
CA PHE A 127 8.48 4.18 -0.77
C PHE A 127 7.42 3.61 0.17
N LEU A 128 6.26 4.25 0.28
CA LEU A 128 5.16 3.77 1.12
C LEU A 128 4.62 2.41 0.64
N GLU A 129 4.53 2.18 -0.67
CA GLU A 129 4.13 0.90 -1.23
C GLU A 129 5.07 -0.23 -0.78
N GLU A 130 6.38 0.01 -0.84
CA GLU A 130 7.42 -0.92 -0.42
C GLU A 130 7.49 -1.10 1.09
N CYS A 131 7.23 -0.04 1.87
CA CYS A 131 7.12 -0.13 3.32
C CYS A 131 6.00 -1.09 3.73
N VAL A 132 4.83 -1.02 3.08
CA VAL A 132 3.70 -1.91 3.39
C VAL A 132 4.03 -3.37 3.02
N GLU A 133 4.70 -3.58 1.88
CA GLU A 133 5.13 -4.92 1.47
C GLU A 133 6.19 -5.50 2.41
N GLY A 134 7.19 -4.70 2.78
CA GLY A 134 8.23 -5.07 3.73
C GLY A 134 7.67 -5.33 5.12
N PHE A 135 6.67 -4.56 5.55
CA PHE A 135 6.02 -4.71 6.85
C PHE A 135 5.43 -6.12 7.03
N ARG A 136 4.66 -6.61 6.05
CA ARG A 136 3.99 -7.93 6.10
C ARG A 136 4.97 -9.09 6.33
N ASN A 137 6.18 -8.96 5.78
CA ASN A 137 7.21 -10.00 5.81
C ASN A 137 8.24 -9.81 6.95
N SER A 138 8.01 -8.86 7.86
CA SER A 138 8.95 -8.49 8.93
C SER A 138 8.59 -9.09 10.28
N THR A 139 9.59 -9.18 11.18
CA THR A 139 9.35 -9.47 12.61
C THR A 139 8.64 -8.31 13.30
N ILE A 140 8.05 -8.55 14.48
CA ILE A 140 7.33 -7.51 15.24
C ILE A 140 8.21 -6.29 15.53
N GLU A 141 9.48 -6.50 15.89
CA GLU A 141 10.42 -5.42 16.18
C GLU A 141 10.69 -4.56 14.94
N LEU A 142 10.87 -5.21 13.78
CA LEU A 142 11.07 -4.53 12.50
C LEU A 142 9.79 -3.86 12.00
N LYS A 143 8.61 -4.40 12.31
CA LYS A 143 7.31 -3.77 12.05
C LYS A 143 7.18 -2.46 12.83
N HIS A 144 7.56 -2.42 14.12
CA HIS A 144 7.58 -1.18 14.89
C HIS A 144 8.56 -0.15 14.31
N LEU A 145 9.76 -0.58 13.90
CA LEU A 145 10.71 0.29 13.23
C LEU A 145 10.15 0.83 11.90
N CYS A 146 9.49 -0.02 11.12
CA CYS A 146 8.82 0.36 9.88
C CYS A 146 7.82 1.48 10.09
N LEU A 147 6.99 1.40 11.13
CA LEU A 147 6.07 2.48 11.49
C LEU A 147 6.80 3.79 11.82
N GLU A 148 7.93 3.75 12.52
CA GLU A 148 8.68 4.96 12.86
C GLU A 148 9.18 5.72 11.64
N TYR A 149 9.72 5.02 10.63
CA TYR A 149 10.23 5.70 9.44
C TYR A 149 9.15 5.95 8.37
N MET A 150 8.18 5.05 8.18
CA MET A 150 7.10 5.17 7.18
C MET A 150 6.20 6.38 7.48
N THR A 151 5.87 6.60 8.76
CA THR A 151 4.94 7.66 9.19
C THR A 151 5.38 9.05 8.73
N THR A 152 6.69 9.27 8.62
CA THR A 152 7.28 10.56 8.21
C THR A 152 6.91 10.96 6.76
N TRP A 153 6.49 9.99 5.94
CA TRP A 153 6.13 10.18 4.53
C TRP A 153 4.64 10.39 4.31
N LEU A 154 3.78 10.01 5.26
CA LEU A 154 2.32 10.08 5.11
C LEU A 154 1.80 11.50 4.77
N PRO A 155 2.31 12.61 5.35
CA PRO A 155 1.85 13.95 4.99
C PRO A 155 2.08 14.32 3.53
N ASN A 156 3.07 13.73 2.87
CA ASN A 156 3.37 14.00 1.47
C ASN A 156 2.31 13.48 0.51
N LEU A 157 1.42 12.56 0.93
CA LEU A 157 0.31 12.07 0.10
C LEU A 157 -0.56 13.21 -0.44
N THR A 158 -0.71 14.30 0.32
CA THR A 158 -1.45 15.51 -0.11
C THR A 158 -0.92 16.11 -1.41
N ARG A 159 0.39 16.02 -1.66
CA ARG A 159 1.04 16.53 -2.87
C ARG A 159 0.55 15.81 -4.14
N PHE A 160 0.01 14.61 -3.98
CA PHE A 160 -0.48 13.73 -5.04
C PHE A 160 -2.02 13.78 -5.20
N CYS A 161 -2.72 14.53 -4.35
CA CYS A 161 -4.18 14.68 -4.38
C CYS A 161 -4.68 15.96 -5.09
N LYS A 162 -3.83 16.64 -5.87
CA LYS A 162 -4.23 17.88 -6.57
C LYS A 162 -5.32 17.61 -7.61
N GLN A 163 -6.28 18.55 -7.73
CA GLN A 163 -7.56 18.40 -8.44
C GLN A 163 -7.50 18.05 -9.95
N ASN A 164 -6.32 18.04 -10.58
CA ASN A 164 -6.14 17.77 -12.01
C ASN A 164 -5.33 16.50 -12.34
N ASP A 165 -5.00 15.67 -11.34
CA ASP A 165 -4.19 14.47 -11.55
C ASP A 165 -4.89 13.21 -10.99
N ASP A 166 -5.94 12.77 -11.68
CA ASP A 166 -6.74 11.60 -11.31
C ASP A 166 -5.88 10.33 -11.19
N ASN A 167 -4.84 10.21 -12.01
CA ASN A 167 -3.91 9.08 -11.96
C ASN A 167 -3.12 9.06 -10.64
N LYS A 168 -2.60 10.20 -10.19
CA LYS A 168 -1.92 10.28 -8.88
C LYS A 168 -2.89 10.10 -7.73
N ARG A 169 -4.09 10.66 -7.81
CA ARG A 169 -5.12 10.46 -6.78
C ARG A 169 -5.52 8.99 -6.66
N ALA A 170 -5.66 8.28 -7.77
CA ALA A 170 -5.92 6.84 -7.79
C ALA A 170 -4.79 6.05 -7.08
N LYS A 171 -3.52 6.43 -7.30
CA LYS A 171 -2.39 5.82 -6.58
C LYS A 171 -2.43 6.09 -5.09
N VAL A 172 -2.81 7.29 -4.64
CA VAL A 172 -3.00 7.58 -3.22
C VAL A 172 -4.09 6.67 -2.65
N SER A 173 -5.24 6.53 -3.33
CA SER A 173 -6.29 5.59 -2.92
C SER A 173 -5.80 4.15 -2.86
N MET A 174 -4.91 3.72 -3.75
CA MET A 174 -4.30 2.37 -3.69
C MET A 174 -3.42 2.20 -2.45
N ILE A 175 -2.61 3.20 -2.09
CA ILE A 175 -1.79 3.13 -0.86
C ILE A 175 -2.69 3.11 0.37
N LEU A 176 -3.72 3.95 0.43
CA LEU A 176 -4.69 3.94 1.52
C LEU A 176 -5.41 2.59 1.62
N ASP A 177 -5.78 1.98 0.50
CA ASP A 177 -6.37 0.64 0.48
C ASP A 177 -5.42 -0.42 1.05
N LYS A 178 -4.13 -0.36 0.70
CA LYS A 178 -3.10 -1.25 1.27
C LYS A 178 -2.91 -1.04 2.78
N LEU A 179 -2.94 0.21 3.25
CA LEU A 179 -2.86 0.53 4.68
C LEU A 179 -4.10 0.05 5.44
N ILE A 180 -5.28 0.14 4.83
CA ILE A 180 -6.52 -0.44 5.38
C ILE A 180 -6.38 -1.95 5.48
N THR A 181 -5.94 -2.62 4.41
CA THR A 181 -5.71 -4.07 4.44
C THR A 181 -4.73 -4.43 5.55
N LEU A 182 -3.63 -3.69 5.68
CA LEU A 182 -2.67 -3.88 6.76
C LEU A 182 -3.34 -3.77 8.14
N THR A 183 -4.23 -2.80 8.33
CA THR A 183 -4.97 -2.59 9.59
C THR A 183 -5.92 -3.73 9.92
N ILE A 184 -6.49 -4.37 8.90
CA ILE A 184 -7.43 -5.49 9.06
C ILE A 184 -6.68 -6.82 9.29
N GLU A 185 -5.53 -7.00 8.65
CA GLU A 185 -4.79 -8.27 8.68
C GLU A 185 -3.79 -8.39 9.84
N GLU A 186 -3.33 -7.28 10.41
CA GLU A 186 -2.25 -7.26 11.41
C GLU A 186 -2.76 -7.06 12.84
N ASP A 187 -3.38 -8.11 13.41
CA ASP A 187 -3.97 -8.10 14.75
C ASP A 187 -2.98 -7.67 15.85
N ASP A 188 -1.78 -8.25 15.87
CA ASP A 188 -0.75 -7.97 16.88
C ASP A 188 -0.24 -6.52 16.83
N MET A 189 -0.26 -5.92 15.63
CA MET A 189 0.22 -4.55 15.42
C MET A 189 -0.89 -3.51 15.42
N TYR A 190 -2.15 -3.93 15.56
CA TYR A 190 -3.32 -3.05 15.44
C TYR A 190 -3.19 -1.76 16.26
N PRO A 191 -2.86 -1.78 17.57
CA PRO A 191 -2.73 -0.54 18.34
C PRO A 191 -1.63 0.39 17.83
N SER A 192 -0.54 -0.18 17.33
CA SER A 192 0.59 0.58 16.78
C SER A 192 0.23 1.20 15.43
N ILE A 193 -0.51 0.49 14.58
CA ILE A 193 -1.02 0.99 13.31
C ILE A 193 -1.99 2.16 13.56
N GLN A 194 -2.91 2.04 14.51
CA GLN A 194 -3.82 3.13 14.90
C GLN A 194 -3.05 4.39 15.31
N ALA A 195 -2.07 4.25 16.21
CA ALA A 195 -1.31 5.37 16.75
C ALA A 195 -0.34 6.00 15.73
N LYS A 196 0.33 5.19 14.91
CA LYS A 196 1.39 5.66 14.01
C LYS A 196 0.87 6.05 12.64
N ILE A 197 -0.12 5.34 12.10
CA ILE A 197 -0.64 5.61 10.76
C ILE A 197 -1.87 6.50 10.84
N TRP A 198 -2.96 6.00 11.42
CA TRP A 198 -4.27 6.67 11.31
C TRP A 198 -4.35 7.96 12.11
N SER A 199 -3.76 8.00 13.32
CA SER A 199 -3.67 9.25 14.09
C SER A 199 -2.87 10.34 13.35
N HIS A 200 -1.78 9.98 12.66
CA HIS A 200 -0.98 10.93 11.90
C HIS A 200 -1.67 11.38 10.61
N ILE A 201 -2.34 10.47 9.89
CA ILE A 201 -3.17 10.84 8.73
C ILE A 201 -4.30 11.78 9.17
N GLY A 202 -4.87 11.56 10.36
CA GLY A 202 -5.92 12.40 10.95
C GLY A 202 -5.50 13.86 11.19
N GLN A 203 -4.20 14.12 11.34
CA GLN A 203 -3.65 15.48 11.46
C GLN A 203 -3.64 16.24 10.12
N VAL A 204 -3.71 15.52 9.00
CA VAL A 204 -3.61 16.07 7.65
C VAL A 204 -5.01 16.24 7.06
N SER A 205 -5.62 17.40 7.27
CA SER A 205 -7.01 17.72 6.89
C SER A 205 -7.35 17.39 5.43
N ASP A 206 -6.38 17.60 4.52
CA ASP A 206 -6.55 17.44 3.08
C ASP A 206 -6.66 15.97 2.65
N LEU A 207 -6.25 15.02 3.51
CA LEU A 207 -6.40 13.59 3.26
C LEU A 207 -7.73 13.03 3.77
N LEU A 208 -8.44 13.73 4.66
CA LEU A 208 -9.62 13.19 5.31
C LEU A 208 -10.71 12.78 4.31
N ASP A 209 -10.91 13.54 3.23
CA ASP A 209 -11.96 13.21 2.26
C ASP A 209 -11.66 11.91 1.50
N ILE A 210 -10.42 11.73 1.04
CA ILE A 210 -10.04 10.53 0.29
C ILE A 210 -9.95 9.30 1.21
N VAL A 211 -9.55 9.49 2.47
CA VAL A 211 -9.54 8.41 3.47
C VAL A 211 -10.96 7.96 3.79
N LEU A 212 -11.89 8.91 4.01
CA LEU A 212 -13.31 8.58 4.21
C LEU A 212 -13.91 7.85 3.01
N ASP A 213 -13.58 8.26 1.78
CA ASP A 213 -14.01 7.56 0.56
C ASP A 213 -13.51 6.09 0.56
N CYS A 214 -12.24 5.88 0.90
CA CYS A 214 -11.65 4.55 1.01
C CYS A 214 -12.30 3.71 2.13
N PHE A 215 -12.53 4.29 3.31
CA PHE A 215 -13.14 3.62 4.46
C PHE A 215 -14.57 3.17 4.17
N ILE A 216 -15.40 4.07 3.61
CA ILE A 216 -16.78 3.76 3.24
C ILE A 216 -16.79 2.67 2.17
N LYS A 217 -16.02 2.85 1.08
CA LYS A 217 -15.94 1.86 0.00
C LYS A 217 -15.55 0.47 0.53
N ARG A 218 -14.53 0.42 1.39
CA ARG A 218 -14.06 -0.83 1.98
C ARG A 218 -15.11 -1.44 2.91
N SER A 219 -15.74 -0.65 3.78
CA SER A 219 -16.78 -1.16 4.68
C SER A 219 -18.02 -1.66 3.93
N VAL A 220 -18.48 -0.96 2.90
CA VAL A 220 -19.61 -1.38 2.06
C VAL A 220 -19.28 -2.69 1.32
N LEU A 221 -18.05 -2.84 0.78
CA LEU A 221 -17.61 -4.08 0.15
C LEU A 221 -17.60 -5.28 1.12
N GLY A 222 -17.30 -5.05 2.41
CA GLY A 222 -17.37 -6.07 3.45
C GLY A 222 -18.80 -6.35 3.94
N GLY A 223 -19.70 -5.38 3.78
CA GLY A 223 -21.07 -5.42 4.30
C GLY A 223 -21.19 -4.85 5.71
N LEU A 224 -22.38 -4.33 6.03
CA LEU A 224 -22.72 -3.78 7.34
C LEU A 224 -22.56 -4.85 8.44
N GLY A 225 -21.88 -4.52 9.54
CA GLY A 225 -21.63 -5.43 10.66
C GLY A 225 -20.57 -6.50 10.40
N SER A 226 -19.87 -6.44 9.26
CA SER A 226 -18.69 -7.27 9.03
C SER A 226 -17.52 -6.86 9.94
N LEU A 227 -16.61 -7.79 10.21
CA LEU A 227 -15.38 -7.51 10.98
C LEU A 227 -14.62 -6.31 10.40
N GLN A 228 -14.50 -6.25 9.07
CA GLN A 228 -13.86 -5.16 8.36
C GLN A 228 -14.55 -3.81 8.60
N ALA A 229 -15.89 -3.76 8.55
CA ALA A 229 -16.63 -2.53 8.81
C ALA A 229 -16.46 -2.05 10.26
N GLU A 230 -16.46 -2.96 11.24
CA GLU A 230 -16.28 -2.62 12.65
C GLU A 230 -14.84 -2.17 12.96
N ILE A 231 -13.83 -2.83 12.38
CA ILE A 231 -12.43 -2.39 12.46
C ILE A 231 -12.28 -0.97 11.91
N LEU A 232 -12.91 -0.67 10.77
CA LEU A 232 -12.83 0.66 10.17
C LEU A 232 -13.61 1.73 10.95
N ALA A 233 -14.70 1.35 11.62
CA ALA A 233 -15.40 2.24 12.54
C ALA A 233 -14.54 2.59 13.76
N ASP A 234 -13.88 1.60 14.37
CA ASP A 234 -12.92 1.85 15.46
C ASP A 234 -11.72 2.67 14.98
N THR A 235 -11.19 2.36 13.79
CA THR A 235 -10.11 3.11 13.15
C THR A 235 -10.49 4.57 12.88
N ALA A 236 -11.76 4.84 12.55
CA ALA A 236 -12.26 6.20 12.37
C ALA A 236 -12.11 7.05 13.63
N VAL A 237 -12.17 6.45 14.83
CA VAL A 237 -11.92 7.13 16.11
C VAL A 237 -10.46 7.59 16.19
N ALA A 238 -9.50 6.72 15.84
CA ALA A 238 -8.08 7.09 15.81
C ALA A 238 -7.80 8.18 14.77
N LEU A 239 -8.43 8.10 13.60
CA LEU A 239 -8.36 9.12 12.56
C LEU A 239 -8.94 10.47 13.04
N ALA A 240 -10.02 10.44 13.81
CA ALA A 240 -10.65 11.64 14.39
C ALA A 240 -9.85 12.25 15.55
N SER A 241 -8.99 11.46 16.24
CA SER A 241 -8.34 11.85 17.51
C SER A 241 -7.66 13.22 17.50
N SER A 242 -7.04 13.61 16.38
CA SER A 242 -6.30 14.88 16.27
C SER A 242 -7.17 16.05 15.79
N ASN A 243 -8.31 15.79 15.15
CA ASN A 243 -9.14 16.81 14.49
C ASN A 243 -10.65 16.46 14.55
N ALA A 244 -11.14 16.04 15.71
CA ALA A 244 -12.46 15.44 15.87
C ALA A 244 -13.59 16.32 15.30
N LEU A 245 -13.55 17.64 15.56
CA LEU A 245 -14.57 18.57 15.06
C LEU A 245 -14.63 18.61 13.53
N LEU A 246 -13.47 18.65 12.86
CA LEU A 246 -13.41 18.66 11.40
C LEU A 246 -13.87 17.32 10.83
N PHE A 247 -13.43 16.22 11.43
CA PHE A 247 -13.83 14.87 11.05
C PHE A 247 -15.35 14.67 11.15
N SER A 248 -15.94 14.95 12.32
CA SER A 248 -17.38 14.85 12.55
C SER A 248 -18.17 15.75 11.59
N ARG A 249 -17.69 16.97 11.31
CA ARG A 249 -18.32 17.86 10.30
C ARG A 249 -18.34 17.22 8.92
N LYS A 250 -17.25 16.55 8.50
CA LYS A 250 -17.19 15.85 7.20
C LYS A 250 -18.13 14.65 7.16
N VAL A 251 -18.16 13.83 8.21
CA VAL A 251 -19.05 12.67 8.33
C VAL A 251 -20.52 13.09 8.30
N ILE A 252 -20.92 14.01 9.19
CA ILE A 252 -22.29 14.53 9.25
C ILE A 252 -22.68 15.20 7.92
N GLY A 253 -21.80 16.01 7.36
CA GLY A 253 -22.06 16.67 6.07
C GLY A 253 -22.26 15.69 4.91
N ARG A 254 -21.57 14.54 4.90
CA ARG A 254 -21.78 13.46 3.93
C ARG A 254 -23.10 12.73 4.19
N LEU A 255 -23.37 12.39 5.45
CA LEU A 255 -24.61 11.75 5.87
C LEU A 255 -25.84 12.57 5.46
N CYS A 256 -25.86 13.87 5.75
CA CYS A 256 -26.95 14.76 5.35
C CYS A 256 -27.18 14.75 3.83
N ARG A 257 -26.12 14.82 3.02
CA ARG A 257 -26.23 14.76 1.55
C ARG A 257 -26.76 13.42 1.05
N LEU A 258 -26.41 12.31 1.69
CA LEU A 258 -26.96 10.99 1.32
C LEU A 258 -28.44 10.91 1.70
N ILE A 259 -28.82 11.38 2.89
CA ILE A 259 -30.22 11.43 3.31
C ILE A 259 -31.05 12.27 2.32
N GLU A 260 -30.56 13.46 1.94
CA GLU A 260 -31.22 14.31 0.93
C GLU A 260 -31.41 13.59 -0.42
N LYS A 261 -30.46 12.75 -0.85
CA LYS A 261 -30.58 11.96 -2.08
C LYS A 261 -31.68 10.92 -2.01
N THR A 262 -32.04 10.41 -0.83
CA THR A 262 -33.13 9.42 -0.71
C THR A 262 -34.49 10.02 -1.07
N CYS A 263 -34.64 11.35 -0.97
CA CYS A 263 -35.85 12.04 -1.39
C CYS A 263 -36.11 11.95 -2.91
N LEU A 264 -35.09 11.65 -3.72
CA LEU A 264 -35.22 11.51 -5.17
C LEU A 264 -35.83 10.16 -5.58
N SER A 265 -35.72 9.14 -4.73
CA SER A 265 -36.24 7.79 -4.97
C SER A 265 -36.78 7.19 -3.66
N PRO A 266 -37.92 7.71 -3.15
CA PRO A 266 -38.42 7.34 -1.84
C PRO A 266 -38.82 5.86 -1.80
N THR A 267 -38.37 5.17 -0.75
CA THR A 267 -38.75 3.80 -0.40
C THR A 267 -39.60 3.80 0.88
N PRO A 268 -40.42 2.76 1.14
CA PRO A 268 -41.23 2.68 2.35
C PRO A 268 -40.42 2.71 3.64
N THR A 269 -39.23 2.12 3.63
CA THR A 269 -38.26 2.20 4.72
C THR A 269 -36.88 2.55 4.17
N LEU A 270 -36.03 3.17 4.99
CA LEU A 270 -34.72 3.65 4.56
C LEU A 270 -33.77 2.49 4.22
N GLU A 271 -33.93 1.35 4.90
CA GLU A 271 -33.15 0.12 4.72
C GLU A 271 -33.36 -0.52 3.35
N GLN A 272 -34.48 -0.24 2.69
CA GLN A 272 -34.77 -0.72 1.33
C GLN A 272 -34.15 0.15 0.24
N HIS A 273 -33.58 1.31 0.60
CA HIS A 273 -32.97 2.21 -0.36
C HIS A 273 -31.59 1.72 -0.79
N LEU A 274 -31.25 1.85 -2.08
CA LEU A 274 -29.95 1.42 -2.64
C LEU A 274 -28.70 2.09 -2.06
N ILE A 275 -28.86 3.14 -1.25
CA ILE A 275 -27.75 3.87 -0.59
C ILE A 275 -27.75 3.65 0.92
N TRP A 276 -28.59 2.73 1.40
CA TRP A 276 -28.70 2.42 2.83
C TRP A 276 -27.35 2.01 3.40
N ASP A 277 -26.59 1.18 2.69
CA ASP A 277 -25.30 0.69 3.19
C ASP A 277 -24.32 1.85 3.46
N ASP A 278 -24.22 2.82 2.55
CA ASP A 278 -23.40 4.02 2.77
C ASP A 278 -23.89 4.85 3.98
N ILE A 279 -25.20 5.00 4.15
CA ILE A 279 -25.81 5.70 5.29
C ILE A 279 -25.51 4.97 6.60
N ALA A 280 -25.73 3.66 6.64
CA ALA A 280 -25.55 2.83 7.82
C ALA A 280 -24.08 2.77 8.26
N ILE A 281 -23.15 2.68 7.30
CA ILE A 281 -21.71 2.79 7.58
C ILE A 281 -21.35 4.17 8.14
N LEU A 282 -21.86 5.25 7.54
CA LEU A 282 -21.58 6.60 8.05
C LEU A 282 -22.18 6.89 9.42
N LEU A 283 -23.30 6.25 9.78
CA LEU A 283 -23.86 6.32 11.12
C LEU A 283 -23.02 5.60 12.17
N ARG A 284 -22.16 4.66 11.75
CA ARG A 284 -21.23 3.95 12.65
C ARG A 284 -19.93 4.72 12.90
N TYR A 285 -19.55 5.63 12.00
CA TYR A 285 -18.34 6.46 12.11
C TYR A 285 -18.60 7.75 12.90
#